data_AF-A0A948C4H3-F1
#
_entry.id   AF-A0A948C4H3-F1
#
_cell.length_a   1.000
_cell.length_b   1.000
_cell.length_c   1.000
_cell.angle_alpha   90.00
_cell.angle_beta   90.00
_cell.angle_gamma   90.00
#
_symmetry.space_group_name_H-M   'P 1'
#
loop_
_entity.id
_entity.type
_entity.pdbx_description
1 polymer ?
#
loop_
_entity_poly.entity_id
_entity_poly.type
_entity_poly.pdbx_seq_one_letter_code
_entity_poly.pdbx_strand_id
1 'polypeptide(L)' 'MNIIKKCKEKNVPVIVATQMLESMIINHVPTRAEVSDIFYAVMEGADDIMLS' A
#
# COMPACT_ATOMS: atom_id res chain seq x y z
N MET A 1 -9.52 -5.31 -6.30
CA MET A 1 -8.15 -5.89 -6.29
C MET A 1 -7.84 -6.59 -7.61
N ASN A 2 -7.63 -5.83 -8.69
CA ASN A 2 -7.30 -6.42 -10.00
C ASN A 2 -6.35 -5.54 -10.83
N ILE A 3 -5.84 -4.45 -10.26
CA ILE A 3 -4.87 -3.56 -10.94
C ILE A 3 -3.46 -4.08 -10.68
N ILE A 4 -3.10 -4.36 -9.42
CA ILE A 4 -1.77 -4.87 -9.05
C ILE A 4 -1.41 -6.11 -9.87
N LYS A 5 -2.29 -7.11 -9.89
CA LYS A 5 -2.10 -8.33 -10.68
C LYS A 5 -1.93 -8.05 -12.19
N LYS A 6 -2.74 -7.17 -12.77
CA LYS A 6 -2.65 -6.79 -14.20
C LYS A 6 -1.36 -6.05 -14.52
N CYS A 7 -0.89 -5.18 -13.63
CA CYS A 7 0.38 -4.47 -13.78
C CYS A 7 1.55 -5.45 -13.74
N LYS A 8 1.51 -6.40 -12.78
CA LYS A 8 2.50 -7.48 -12.65
C LYS A 8 2.56 -8.38 -13.89
N GLU A 9 1.41 -8.80 -14.42
CA GLU A 9 1.33 -9.56 -15.69
C GLU A 9 1.92 -8.81 -16.89
N LYS A 10 1.88 -7.47 -16.86
CA LYS A 10 2.42 -6.59 -17.91
C LYS A 10 3.84 -6.12 -17.64
N ASN A 11 4.48 -6.54 -16.55
CA ASN A 11 5.78 -6.03 -16.10
C ASN A 11 5.83 -4.50 -15.96
N VAL A 12 4.72 -3.90 -15.51
CA VAL A 12 4.64 -2.46 -15.22
C VAL A 12 4.68 -2.27 -13.71
N PRO A 13 5.57 -1.42 -13.17
CA PRO A 13 5.61 -1.12 -11.75
C PRO A 13 4.28 -0.56 -11.24
N VAL A 14 3.84 -0.98 -10.05
CA VAL A 14 2.61 -0.52 -9.41
C VAL A 14 2.86 0.00 -8.01
N ILE A 15 2.43 1.24 -7.78
CA ILE A 15 2.59 1.96 -6.51
C ILE A 15 1.21 2.12 -5.86
N VAL A 16 1.11 1.83 -4.57
CA VAL A 16 -0.12 2.08 -3.78
C VAL A 16 0.10 3.29 -2.88
N ALA A 17 -0.80 4.28 -2.92
CA ALA A 17 -0.53 5.62 -2.39
C ALA A 17 -1.63 6.24 -1.51
N THR A 18 -2.82 5.65 -1.39
CA THR A 18 -3.95 6.30 -0.72
C THR A 18 -4.04 5.94 0.76
N GLN A 19 -4.09 6.94 1.65
CA GLN A 19 -4.31 6.81 3.11
C GLN A 19 -3.31 5.87 3.83
N MET A 20 -2.07 5.83 3.35
CA MET A 20 -1.01 5.03 3.96
C MET A 20 -0.41 5.74 5.17
N LEU A 21 -0.62 5.19 6.36
CA LEU A 21 -0.11 5.74 7.64
C LEU A 21 -0.61 7.16 7.95
N GLU A 22 -1.79 7.55 7.48
CA GLU A 22 -2.40 8.88 7.72
C GLU A 22 -2.44 9.25 9.22
N SER A 23 -2.74 8.28 10.09
CA SER A 23 -2.79 8.48 11.53
C SER A 23 -1.44 8.86 12.13
N MET A 24 -0.34 8.55 11.45
CA MET A 24 1.01 8.89 11.89
C MET A 24 1.33 10.38 11.74
N ILE A 25 0.48 11.16 11.06
CA ILE A 25 0.58 12.62 11.04
C ILE A 25 0.38 13.21 12.45
N ILE A 26 -0.51 12.59 13.23
CA ILE A 26 -0.90 13.07 14.58
C ILE A 26 -0.49 12.12 15.72
N ASN A 27 -0.16 10.86 15.41
CA ASN A 27 0.25 9.84 16.39
C ASN A 27 1.65 9.29 16.09
N HIS A 28 2.37 8.84 17.10
CA HIS A 28 3.68 8.20 16.89
C HIS A 28 3.59 6.75 16.37
N VAL A 29 2.41 6.13 16.43
CA VAL A 29 2.21 4.72 16.09
C VAL A 29 0.99 4.61 15.17
N PRO A 30 1.07 3.83 14.08
CA PRO A 30 -0.07 3.65 13.19
C PRO A 30 -1.15 2.76 13.81
N THR A 31 -2.35 2.84 13.25
CA THR A 31 -3.45 1.96 13.60
C THR A 31 -3.24 0.55 13.03
N ARG A 32 -3.92 -0.43 13.63
CA ARG A 32 -3.92 -1.81 13.09
C ARG A 32 -4.49 -1.90 11.68
N ALA A 33 -5.42 -1.02 11.33
CA ALA A 33 -6.02 -0.96 10.01
C ALA A 33 -4.96 -0.59 8.97
N GLU A 34 -4.22 0.49 9.19
CA GLU A 34 -3.17 0.94 8.26
C GLU A 34 -2.05 -0.08 8.09
N VAL A 35 -1.62 -0.74 9.18
CA VAL A 35 -0.63 -1.81 9.09
C VAL A 35 -1.16 -3.00 8.28
N SER A 36 -2.45 -3.32 8.43
CA SER A 36 -3.09 -4.40 7.67
C SER A 36 -3.21 -4.05 6.19
N ASP A 37 -3.55 -2.81 5.86
CA ASP A 37 -3.67 -2.34 4.47
C ASP A 37 -2.33 -2.40 3.75
N ILE A 38 -1.23 -2.01 4.41
CA ILE A 38 0.13 -2.16 3.88
C ILE A 38 0.47 -3.64 3.68
N PHE A 39 0.17 -4.48 4.68
CA PHE A 39 0.41 -5.93 4.58
C PHE A 39 -0.29 -6.53 3.36
N TYR A 40 -1.57 -6.20 3.13
CA TYR A 40 -2.31 -6.71 1.97
C TYR A 40 -1.75 -6.18 0.65
N ALA A 41 -1.39 -4.90 0.56
CA ALA A 41 -0.79 -4.33 -0.65
C ALA A 41 0.52 -5.03 -1.04
N VAL A 42 1.40 -5.29 -0.06
CA VAL A 42 2.66 -6.02 -0.27
C VAL A 42 2.39 -7.48 -0.65
N MET A 43 1.44 -8.15 0.01
CA MET A 43 1.06 -9.53 -0.30
C MET A 43 0.47 -9.69 -1.70
N GLU A 44 -0.23 -8.68 -2.21
CA GLU A 44 -0.70 -8.65 -3.60
C GLU A 44 0.42 -8.41 -4.62
N GLY A 45 1.57 -7.93 -4.16
CA GLY A 45 2.74 -7.65 -5.00
C GLY A 45 2.78 -6.22 -5.51
N ALA A 46 2.39 -5.23 -4.68
CA ALA A 46 2.78 -3.85 -4.91
C ALA A 46 4.31 -3.72 -4.92
N ASP A 47 4.84 -2.94 -5.86
CA ASP A 47 6.29 -2.70 -5.95
C ASP A 47 6.75 -1.67 -4.92
N ASP A 48 5.95 -0.61 -4.74
CA ASP A 48 6.21 0.46 -3.77
C ASP A 48 4.93 0.90 -3.06
N ILE A 49 5.14 1.45 -1.86
CA ILE A 49 4.12 2.15 -1.08
C ILE A 49 4.55 3.61 -0.97
N MET A 50 3.63 4.53 -1.28
CA MET A 50 3.85 5.95 -1.15
C MET A 50 3.21 6.47 0.15
N LEU A 51 3.96 7.32 0.86
CA LEU A 51 3.44 8.16 1.93
C LEU A 51 3.16 9.56 1.36
N SER A 52 1.97 10.11 1.65
CA SER A 52 1.52 11.43 1.19
C SER A 52 1.92 12.56 2.13
#